data_AF-A0A927XIQ0-F1
#
_entry.id   AF-A0A927XIQ0-F1
#
_cell.length_a   1.000
_cell.length_b   1.000
_cell.length_c   1.000
_cell.angle_alpha   90.00
_cell.angle_beta   90.00
_cell.angle_gamma   90.00
#
_symmetry.space_group_name_H-M   'P 1'
#
loop_
_entity.id
_entity.type
_entity.pdbx_description
1 polymer ?
#
loop_
_entity_poly.entity_id
_entity_poly.type
_entity_poly.pdbx_seq_one_letter_code
_entity_poly.pdbx_strand_id
1 'polypeptide(L)'
;MNNYYNEIKNELINYEVTKKVKKYSINKSELETKYNVGKLLIEAQGGEKRAKYGNGLIKEYSIKLLKETGLKYSESSLKRMRQFYLLIQKGAPLAHQLNWSHYQ
;
A
#
# COMPACT_ATOMS: atom_id res chain seq x y z
N MET A 1 39.92 -17.37 23.71
CA MET A 1 39.71 -15.91 23.58
C MET A 1 38.31 -15.70 23.06
N ASN A 2 37.46 -14.95 23.77
CA ASN A 2 36.17 -14.53 23.22
C ASN A 2 36.42 -13.71 21.95
N ASN A 3 35.81 -14.13 20.85
CA ASN A 3 35.91 -13.42 19.59
C ASN A 3 34.79 -12.38 19.53
N TYR A 4 34.91 -11.34 20.37
CA TYR A 4 33.97 -10.24 20.47
C TYR A 4 33.70 -9.56 19.11
N TYR A 5 34.66 -9.59 18.19
CA TYR A 5 34.46 -9.11 16.83
C TYR A 5 33.35 -9.87 16.10
N ASN A 6 33.31 -11.21 16.23
CA ASN A 6 32.26 -12.01 15.60
C ASN A 6 30.89 -11.75 16.24
N GLU A 7 30.83 -11.56 17.56
CA GLU A 7 29.59 -11.20 18.26
C GLU A 7 29.06 -9.85 17.78
N ILE A 8 29.91 -8.81 17.76
CA ILE A 8 29.55 -7.48 17.25
C ILE A 8 29.11 -7.55 15.79
N LYS A 9 29.84 -8.29 14.95
CA LYS A 9 29.48 -8.49 13.54
C LYS A 9 28.10 -9.11 13.38
N ASN A 10 27.79 -10.13 14.18
CA ASN A 10 26.49 -10.81 14.14
C ASN A 10 25.36 -9.87 14.58
N GLU A 11 25.54 -9.08 15.63
CA GLU A 11 24.57 -8.07 16.07
C GLU A 11 24.28 -7.04 14.97
N LEU A 12 25.32 -6.53 14.29
CA LEU A 12 25.16 -5.59 13.18
C LEU A 12 24.41 -6.22 11.99
N ILE A 13 24.73 -7.46 11.63
CA ILE A 13 24.02 -8.19 10.56
C ILE A 13 22.55 -8.39 10.94
N ASN A 14 22.27 -8.81 12.18
CA ASN A 14 20.92 -9.02 12.68
C ASN A 14 20.09 -7.73 12.65
N TYR A 15 20.70 -6.61 13.02
CA TYR A 15 20.07 -5.29 12.93
C TYR A 15 19.69 -4.93 11.49
N GLU A 16 20.61 -5.08 10.53
CA GLU A 16 20.35 -4.78 9.12
C GLU A 16 19.28 -5.69 8.51
N VAL A 17 19.28 -6.98 8.84
CA VAL A 17 18.23 -7.92 8.42
C VAL A 17 16.88 -7.52 9.02
N THR A 18 16.83 -7.24 10.32
CA THR A 18 15.59 -6.82 11.00
C THR A 18 15.02 -5.53 10.40
N LYS A 19 15.88 -4.56 10.09
CA LYS A 19 15.50 -3.31 9.43
C LYS A 19 14.87 -3.56 8.06
N LYS A 20 15.47 -4.44 7.25
CA LYS A 20 14.92 -4.82 5.94
C LYS A 20 13.58 -5.54 6.05
N VAL A 21 13.45 -6.49 6.99
CA VAL A 21 12.20 -7.23 7.24
C VAL A 21 11.08 -6.28 7.67
N LYS A 22 11.38 -5.31 8.56
CA LYS A 22 10.41 -4.27 8.96
C LYS A 22 9.98 -3.41 7.78
N LYS A 23 10.93 -2.91 6.96
CA LYS A 23 10.60 -2.12 5.76
C LYS A 23 9.72 -2.92 4.80
N TYR A 24 10.05 -4.18 4.55
CA TYR A 24 9.25 -5.06 3.70
C TYR A 24 7.83 -5.24 4.24
N SER A 25 7.68 -5.50 5.55
CA SER A 25 6.37 -5.68 6.19
C SER A 25 5.49 -4.42 6.09
N ILE A 26 6.07 -3.25 6.32
CA ILE A 26 5.37 -1.95 6.17
C ILE A 26 4.94 -1.75 4.72
N ASN A 27 5.85 -1.93 3.76
CA ASN A 27 5.55 -1.76 2.35
C ASN A 27 4.45 -2.72 1.88
N LYS A 28 4.48 -3.98 2.34
CA LYS A 28 3.45 -4.97 2.04
C LYS A 28 2.09 -4.53 2.57
N SER A 29 2.00 -4.14 3.83
CA SER A 29 0.76 -3.64 4.45
C SER A 29 0.22 -2.40 3.74
N GLU A 30 1.09 -1.47 3.33
CA GLU A 30 0.69 -0.27 2.60
C GLU A 30 0.10 -0.63 1.21
N LEU A 31 0.70 -1.57 0.49
CA LEU A 31 0.22 -2.03 -0.82
C LEU A 31 -1.11 -2.77 -0.71
N GLU A 32 -1.25 -3.66 0.27
CA GLU A 32 -2.51 -4.36 0.57
C GLU A 32 -3.61 -3.36 0.91
N THR A 33 -3.30 -2.35 1.73
CA THR A 33 -4.25 -1.28 2.08
C THR A 33 -4.70 -0.51 0.85
N LYS A 34 -3.76 -0.07 0.00
CA LYS A 34 -4.08 0.65 -1.25
C LYS A 34 -4.92 -0.19 -2.19
N TYR A 35 -4.64 -1.49 -2.30
CA TYR A 35 -5.42 -2.42 -3.10
C TYR A 35 -6.85 -2.56 -2.57
N ASN A 36 -6.99 -2.79 -1.26
CA ASN A 36 -8.29 -2.99 -0.61
C ASN A 36 -9.15 -1.73 -0.67
N VAL A 37 -8.57 -0.56 -0.42
CA VAL A 37 -9.29 0.73 -0.59
C VAL A 37 -9.74 0.90 -2.04
N GLY A 38 -8.86 0.59 -3.01
CA GLY A 38 -9.20 0.65 -4.42
C GLY A 38 -10.37 -0.27 -4.79
N LYS A 39 -10.39 -1.50 -4.26
CA LYS A 39 -11.49 -2.46 -4.42
C LYS A 39 -12.80 -1.91 -3.87
N LEU A 40 -12.79 -1.46 -2.62
CA LEU A 40 -13.98 -0.91 -1.95
C LEU A 40 -14.54 0.31 -2.69
N LEU A 41 -13.68 1.17 -3.23
CA LEU A 41 -14.12 2.32 -4.04
C LEU A 41 -14.80 1.89 -5.34
N ILE A 42 -14.36 0.80 -5.98
CA ILE A 42 -15.04 0.25 -7.17
C ILE A 42 -16.40 -0.32 -6.79
N GLU A 43 -16.47 -1.10 -5.73
CA GLU A 43 -17.70 -1.71 -5.23
C GLU A 43 -18.73 -0.62 -4.86
N ALA A 44 -18.30 0.41 -4.12
CA ALA A 44 -19.14 1.56 -3.75
C ALA A 44 -19.65 2.36 -4.97
N GLN A 45 -18.95 2.31 -6.10
CA GLN A 45 -19.36 2.98 -7.35
C GLN A 45 -20.22 2.09 -8.27
N GLY A 46 -20.69 0.95 -7.77
CA GLY A 46 -21.57 0.03 -8.50
C GLY A 46 -20.84 -1.07 -9.26
N GLY A 47 -19.58 -1.36 -8.89
CA GLY A 47 -18.82 -2.53 -9.38
C GLY A 47 -18.31 -2.44 -10.81
N GLU A 48 -18.73 -1.44 -11.59
CA GLU A 48 -18.30 -1.27 -12.97
C GLU A 48 -16.95 -0.55 -13.09
N LYS A 49 -16.17 -0.92 -14.13
CA LYS A 49 -14.86 -0.30 -14.42
C LYS A 49 -14.99 1.23 -14.60
N ARG A 50 -16.12 1.68 -15.16
CA ARG A 50 -16.56 3.07 -15.17
C ARG A 50 -17.58 3.26 -14.06
N ALA A 51 -17.38 4.29 -13.25
CA ALA A 51 -18.28 4.59 -12.15
C ALA A 51 -19.64 5.07 -12.70
N LYS A 52 -20.76 4.49 -12.22
CA LYS A 52 -22.12 4.95 -12.56
C LYS A 52 -22.41 6.32 -11.96
N TYR A 53 -22.00 6.48 -10.70
CA TYR A 53 -21.93 7.77 -10.02
C TYR A 53 -20.52 8.30 -10.20
N GLY A 54 -20.37 9.47 -10.85
CA GLY A 54 -19.07 10.04 -11.20
C GLY A 54 -18.12 10.33 -10.02
N ASN A 55 -17.08 11.11 -10.25
CA ASN A 55 -16.03 11.44 -9.25
C ASN A 55 -16.53 12.04 -7.91
N GLY A 56 -17.82 12.35 -7.77
CA GLY A 56 -18.42 12.93 -6.56
C GLY A 56 -18.27 12.07 -5.30
N LEU A 57 -18.42 10.74 -5.40
CA LEU A 57 -18.30 9.84 -4.23
C LEU A 57 -16.90 9.87 -3.62
N ILE A 58 -15.86 9.85 -4.46
CA ILE A 58 -14.47 9.92 -4.01
C ILE A 58 -14.19 11.27 -3.33
N LYS A 59 -14.73 12.36 -3.89
CA LYS A 59 -14.60 13.70 -3.29
C LYS A 59 -15.26 13.77 -1.92
N GLU A 60 -16.47 13.24 -1.79
CA GLU A 60 -17.19 13.17 -0.52
C GLU A 60 -16.42 12.36 0.52
N TYR A 61 -15.89 11.20 0.13
CA TYR A 61 -15.12 10.34 1.03
C TYR A 61 -13.81 10.99 1.47
N SER A 62 -13.12 11.71 0.59
CA SER A 62 -11.93 12.49 0.96
C SER A 62 -12.22 13.51 2.06
N ILE A 63 -13.34 14.22 1.95
CA ILE A 63 -13.78 15.21 2.95
C ILE A 63 -14.17 14.52 4.27
N LYS A 64 -14.95 13.43 4.20
CA LYS A 64 -15.37 12.66 5.38
C LYS A 64 -14.19 12.07 6.13
N LEU A 65 -13.23 11.45 5.43
CA LEU A 65 -12.01 10.89 6.05
C LEU A 65 -11.24 11.96 6.81
N LEU A 66 -11.07 13.15 6.23
CA LEU A 66 -10.40 14.25 6.93
C LEU A 66 -11.17 14.68 8.17
N LYS A 67 -12.50 14.79 8.09
CA LYS A 67 -13.36 15.24 9.20
C LYS A 67 -13.42 14.24 10.35
N GLU A 68 -13.52 12.95 10.04
CA GLU A 68 -13.75 11.90 11.04
C GLU A 68 -12.45 11.34 11.63
N THR A 69 -11.40 11.23 10.82
CA THR A 69 -10.13 10.58 11.24
C THR A 69 -8.97 11.55 11.39
N GLY A 70 -9.09 12.79 10.87
CA GLY A 70 -7.98 13.73 10.75
C GLY A 70 -6.95 13.35 9.67
N LEU A 71 -7.10 12.19 9.01
CA LEU A 71 -6.16 11.71 8.00
C LEU A 71 -6.40 12.40 6.65
N LYS A 72 -5.35 13.02 6.11
CA LYS A 72 -5.40 13.78 4.86
C LYS A 72 -5.28 12.88 3.63
N TYR A 73 -6.31 12.09 3.36
CA TYR A 73 -6.44 11.40 2.08
C TYR A 73 -7.17 12.27 1.06
N SER A 74 -6.41 12.85 0.13
CA SER A 74 -6.97 13.67 -0.95
C SER A 74 -7.81 12.84 -1.93
N GLU A 75 -8.72 13.51 -2.65
CA GLU A 75 -9.46 12.90 -3.76
C GLU A 75 -8.51 12.23 -4.77
N SER A 76 -7.37 12.86 -5.07
CA SER A 76 -6.33 12.31 -5.94
C SER A 76 -5.70 11.03 -5.37
N SER A 77 -5.47 10.96 -4.06
CA SER A 77 -4.93 9.77 -3.40
C SER A 77 -5.90 8.59 -3.52
N LEU A 78 -7.19 8.82 -3.26
CA LEU A 78 -8.23 7.80 -3.39
C LEU A 78 -8.43 7.36 -4.85
N LYS A 79 -8.38 8.30 -5.81
CA LYS A 79 -8.38 7.99 -7.26
C LYS A 79 -7.22 7.09 -7.65
N ARG A 80 -6.01 7.35 -7.13
CA ARG A 80 -4.82 6.51 -7.38
C ARG A 80 -5.00 5.10 -6.82
N MET A 81 -5.55 4.94 -5.62
CA MET A 81 -5.84 3.62 -5.03
C MET A 81 -6.86 2.83 -5.87
N ARG A 82 -7.92 3.50 -6.33
CA ARG A 82 -8.91 2.92 -7.26
C ARG A 82 -8.26 2.48 -8.58
N GLN A 83 -7.44 3.34 -9.18
CA GLN A 83 -6.72 3.02 -10.41
C GLN A 83 -5.76 1.85 -10.21
N PHE A 84 -5.04 1.83 -9.09
CA PHE A 84 -4.15 0.74 -8.72
C PHE A 84 -4.88 -0.61 -8.73
N TYR A 85 -6.00 -0.72 -8.02
CA TYR A 85 -6.82 -1.94 -8.04
C TYR A 85 -7.22 -2.38 -9.45
N LEU A 86 -7.69 -1.44 -10.29
CA LEU A 86 -8.08 -1.73 -11.67
C LEU A 86 -6.91 -2.15 -12.57
N LEU A 87 -5.70 -1.66 -12.32
CA LEU A 87 -4.50 -2.04 -13.07
C LEU A 87 -4.06 -3.45 -12.69
N ILE A 88 -4.02 -3.75 -11.38
CA ILE A 88 -3.70 -5.09 -10.87
C ILE A 88 -4.70 -6.12 -11.40
N GLN A 89 -6.00 -5.83 -11.34
CA GLN A 89 -7.05 -6.78 -11.78
C GLN A 89 -6.97 -7.13 -13.28
N LYS A 90 -6.39 -6.23 -14.09
CA LYS A 90 -6.21 -6.45 -15.53
C LYS A 90 -4.94 -7.24 -15.88
N GLY A 91 -4.04 -7.48 -14.91
CA GLY A 91 -2.77 -8.16 -15.11
C GLY A 91 -2.57 -9.33 -14.16
N ALA A 92 -1.32 -9.81 -14.06
CA ALA A 92 -0.92 -10.85 -13.13
C ALA A 92 -1.10 -10.42 -11.65
N PRO A 93 -1.19 -11.36 -10.69
CA PRO A 93 -1.36 -11.06 -9.26
C PRO A 93 -0.29 -10.08 -8.74
N LEU A 94 -0.59 -9.32 -7.68
CA LEU A 94 0.32 -8.34 -7.05
C LEU A 94 1.75 -8.86 -6.85
N ALA A 95 1.87 -10.11 -6.37
CA ALA A 95 3.15 -10.77 -6.15
C ALA A 95 4.00 -10.90 -7.44
N HIS A 96 3.36 -10.98 -8.61
CA HIS A 96 4.02 -11.12 -9.91
C HIS A 96 4.36 -9.76 -10.55
N GLN A 97 3.72 -8.67 -10.10
CA GLN A 97 3.98 -7.31 -10.62
C GLN A 97 5.00 -6.54 -9.78
N LEU A 98 5.20 -6.95 -8.52
CA LEU A 98 6.17 -6.34 -7.61
C LEU A 98 7.51 -7.09 -7.69
N ASN A 99 8.48 -6.53 -8.40
CA ASN A 99 9.86 -7.01 -8.42
C ASN A 99 10.71 -6.40 -7.27
N TRP A 100 11.89 -6.98 -7.01
CA TRP A 100 12.83 -6.54 -5.97
C TRP A 100 13.18 -5.05 -6.01
N SER A 101 13.15 -4.40 -7.17
CA SER A 101 13.42 -2.95 -7.29
C SER A 101 12.36 -2.06 -6.63
N HIS A 102 11.14 -2.54 -6.42
CA HIS A 102 10.13 -1.78 -5.65
C HIS A 102 10.39 -1.79 -4.13
N TYR A 103 11.32 -2.61 -3.67
CA TYR A 103 11.67 -2.77 -2.25
C TYR A 103 12.98 -2.06 -1.86
N GLN A 104 13.74 -1.51 -2.83
CA GLN A 104 14.97 -0.76 -2.55
C GLN A 104 14.72 0.54 -1.77
#